data_AF-A0A6I3E0G3-F1
#
_entry.id   AF-A0A6I3E0G3-F1
#
_cell.length_a   1.000
_cell.length_b   1.000
_cell.length_c   1.000
_cell.angle_alpha   90.00
_cell.angle_beta   90.00
_cell.angle_gamma   90.00
#
_symmetry.space_group_name_H-M   'P 1'
#
loop_
_entity.id
_entity.type
_entity.pdbx_description
1 polymer ?
#
loop_
_entity_poly.entity_id
_entity_poly.type
_entity_poly.pdbx_seq_one_letter_code
_entity_poly.pdbx_strand_id
1 'polypeptide(L)'
;MTETVNSSASGNGTAGKTKKDNPVVVRSGLTMTRLFTTEGVHPYDQVKWELRDVIQQNWKTGETVFEQRGVEFPDFWSVNASTIVTTKYFRGAVGTEQRETGLRQLIDRVVLTYTKAGRDHGYFATEADAEIFEHEMTWMLLNQVFSFNSPVWFNVGTTSKQQVSACFILAVDDTMDSILNWYREEGLIFKGGSGAGLNLSRIRSSKELLHSGGTASGPVSFMRGADASAGTIKSGGATRRAAKMVVLDIDHPDIEEFIETKAREENKIRALRDAGFDMDLGGRDIVSVQYQNANNSVRVNDEFMHAVEEGTEFGLKARSTGEVIETVDARSLFKKLCEAAWACADPGIQYDSTINDWHTNPESGRINASNPCSEYMSLDNSSCNLASLNLLKFLKDDDTFDSATFAKAVEFIITAMDISICFADFPTEAIGDTTRKFRQLGIGYANLGALLMATGLAYDSDAGRAFAASITSLMTGTAYKRSAELAGVVGPYEGYARNAAAHQRVMRKHAAATDTVRPSSTLDTDVLQLAAKNWALGNEIGAKNGWRNAQASVLAPTGTIGFMMDCDTTGIEPDFSLVKFKKL
;
A
#
# COMPACT_ATOMS: atom_id res chain seq x y z
N MET A 1 -44.94 10.97 57.18
CA MET A 1 -45.24 10.49 58.54
C MET A 1 -44.28 9.36 58.84
N THR A 2 -43.51 9.60 59.90
CA THR A 2 -42.76 8.70 60.78
C THR A 2 -43.02 7.19 60.66
N GLU A 3 -41.90 6.46 60.66
CA GLU A 3 -41.61 5.22 61.41
C GLU A 3 -42.47 3.99 61.10
N THR A 4 -41.92 2.78 61.01
CA THR A 4 -41.62 1.99 62.21
C THR A 4 -40.64 0.86 61.89
N VAL A 5 -39.73 0.65 62.83
CA VAL A 5 -38.72 -0.42 62.91
C VAL A 5 -39.32 -1.61 63.69
N ASN A 6 -38.87 -2.83 63.39
CA ASN A 6 -38.46 -3.91 64.32
C ASN A 6 -39.01 -5.33 64.11
N SER A 7 -38.02 -6.24 64.06
CA SER A 7 -37.99 -7.58 64.65
C SER A 7 -38.82 -8.67 63.95
N SER A 8 -38.43 -9.94 63.89
CA SER A 8 -37.48 -10.73 64.68
C SER A 8 -37.01 -11.96 63.90
N ALA A 9 -35.93 -12.55 64.38
CA ALA A 9 -35.19 -13.67 63.82
C ALA A 9 -35.94 -15.01 63.84
N SER A 10 -35.69 -15.83 62.81
CA SER A 10 -35.57 -17.27 62.96
C SER A 10 -34.45 -17.77 62.04
N GLY A 11 -33.40 -18.31 62.66
CA GLY A 11 -32.30 -18.93 61.96
C GLY A 11 -32.70 -20.31 61.45
N ASN A 12 -32.27 -20.63 60.24
CA ASN A 12 -31.96 -22.00 59.87
C ASN A 12 -30.79 -22.00 58.89
N GLY A 13 -29.77 -22.79 59.22
CA GLY A 13 -28.47 -22.79 58.58
C GLY A 13 -28.53 -23.12 57.09
N THR A 14 -27.66 -22.47 56.33
CA THR A 14 -27.29 -22.90 54.98
C THR A 14 -25.78 -23.06 54.91
N ALA A 15 -25.40 -24.27 54.49
CA ALA A 15 -24.04 -24.69 54.22
C ALA A 15 -23.34 -23.76 53.24
N GLY A 16 -22.03 -23.58 53.46
CA GLY A 16 -21.17 -22.75 52.64
C GLY A 16 -21.22 -23.17 51.16
N LYS A 17 -21.54 -22.21 50.29
CA LYS A 17 -21.24 -22.28 48.87
C LYS A 17 -19.84 -21.75 48.66
N THR A 18 -18.92 -22.66 48.42
CA THR A 18 -17.64 -22.40 47.79
C THR A 18 -17.84 -21.56 46.53
N LYS A 19 -17.08 -20.46 46.41
CA LYS A 19 -16.90 -19.72 45.16
C LYS A 19 -16.42 -20.74 44.12
N LYS A 20 -17.26 -21.05 43.13
CA LYS A 20 -16.78 -21.65 41.89
C LYS A 20 -15.99 -20.56 41.20
N ASP A 21 -14.69 -20.76 41.12
CA ASP A 21 -13.84 -20.04 40.18
C ASP A 21 -14.51 -20.12 38.80
N ASN A 22 -14.82 -18.95 38.25
CA ASN A 22 -15.14 -18.87 36.82
C ASN A 22 -13.96 -19.49 36.08
N PRO A 23 -14.19 -20.38 35.10
CA PRO A 23 -13.09 -20.87 34.28
C PRO A 23 -12.40 -19.65 33.68
N VAL A 24 -11.12 -19.48 34.00
CA VAL A 24 -10.23 -18.54 33.33
C VAL A 24 -10.34 -18.89 31.84
N VAL A 25 -11.01 -18.03 31.08
CA VAL A 25 -10.91 -18.09 29.63
C VAL A 25 -9.45 -17.80 29.34
N VAL A 26 -8.67 -18.84 29.09
CA VAL A 26 -7.33 -18.71 28.55
C VAL A 26 -7.50 -17.95 27.24
N ARG A 27 -7.11 -16.68 27.23
CA ARG A 27 -7.18 -15.85 26.02
C ARG A 27 -6.29 -16.51 24.98
N SER A 28 -6.87 -16.90 23.85
CA SER A 28 -6.18 -17.53 22.72
C SER A 28 -5.42 -16.50 21.89
N GLY A 29 -4.69 -15.57 22.52
CA GLY A 29 -3.93 -14.53 21.82
C GLY A 29 -2.64 -15.06 21.19
N LEU A 30 -1.93 -14.23 20.42
CA LEU A 30 -0.61 -14.55 19.93
C LEU A 30 0.41 -14.54 21.07
N THR A 31 1.24 -15.58 21.12
CA THR A 31 2.50 -15.57 21.86
C THR A 31 3.59 -14.95 20.99
N MET A 32 4.33 -14.01 21.54
CA MET A 32 5.38 -13.27 20.87
C MET A 32 6.75 -13.70 21.41
N THR A 33 7.76 -13.73 20.55
CA THR A 33 9.13 -14.08 20.92
C THR A 33 10.04 -12.93 20.52
N ARG A 34 10.89 -12.46 21.44
CA ARG A 34 11.86 -11.40 21.16
C ARG A 34 12.79 -11.84 20.02
N LEU A 35 13.08 -10.91 19.12
CA LEU A 35 13.92 -11.10 17.94
C LEU A 35 15.19 -10.26 18.08
N PHE A 36 15.05 -8.95 18.24
CA PHE A 36 16.17 -8.02 18.36
C PHE A 36 16.34 -7.46 19.78
N THR A 37 15.28 -7.49 20.59
CA THR A 37 15.26 -6.79 21.88
C THR A 37 15.66 -7.66 23.05
N THR A 38 16.19 -7.03 24.09
CA THR A 38 16.55 -7.69 25.35
C THR A 38 15.49 -7.40 26.40
N GLU A 39 15.09 -8.44 27.16
CA GLU A 39 14.12 -8.29 28.26
C GLU A 39 14.62 -7.28 29.30
N GLY A 40 13.71 -6.41 29.76
CA GLY A 40 14.03 -5.37 30.75
C GLY A 40 14.82 -4.17 30.21
N VAL A 41 15.15 -4.13 28.91
CA VAL A 41 15.87 -3.01 28.29
C VAL A 41 15.01 -2.38 27.20
N HIS A 42 14.71 -1.09 27.33
CA HIS A 42 13.96 -0.38 26.29
C HIS A 42 14.85 -0.13 25.06
N PRO A 43 14.36 -0.28 23.81
CA PRO A 43 15.17 -0.09 22.60
C PRO A 43 15.90 1.26 22.53
N TYR A 44 15.28 2.33 23.04
CA TYR A 44 15.90 3.65 23.03
C TYR A 44 17.13 3.81 23.95
N ASP A 45 17.29 2.93 24.94
CA ASP A 45 18.42 2.97 25.88
C ASP A 45 19.67 2.29 25.30
N GLN A 46 19.53 1.64 24.14
CA GLN A 46 20.60 0.92 23.45
C GLN A 46 21.31 1.77 22.39
N VAL A 47 20.84 3.00 22.14
CA VAL A 47 21.39 3.88 21.11
C VAL A 47 21.85 5.20 21.70
N LYS A 48 22.85 5.82 21.08
CA LYS A 48 23.32 7.15 21.44
C LYS A 48 22.52 8.20 20.67
N TRP A 49 21.98 9.17 21.39
CA TRP A 49 21.17 10.25 20.84
C TRP A 49 22.01 11.51 20.68
N GLU A 50 21.72 12.27 19.64
CA GLU A 50 22.32 13.57 19.41
C GLU A 50 21.28 14.59 18.92
N LEU A 51 21.57 15.85 19.19
CA LEU A 51 20.83 16.98 18.66
C LEU A 51 21.51 17.46 17.39
N ARG A 52 20.73 17.68 16.33
CA ARG A 52 21.21 18.23 15.07
C ARG A 52 20.24 19.26 14.53
N ASP A 53 20.75 20.17 13.71
CA ASP A 53 19.93 21.17 13.01
C ASP A 53 19.60 20.66 11.62
N VAL A 54 18.32 20.69 11.25
CA VAL A 54 17.83 20.36 9.91
C VAL A 54 17.57 21.65 9.16
N ILE A 55 18.40 21.91 8.16
CA ILE A 55 18.30 23.08 7.28
C ILE A 55 18.21 22.58 5.84
N GLN A 56 17.14 22.94 5.15
CA GLN A 56 16.94 22.64 3.74
C GLN A 56 17.04 23.93 2.94
N GLN A 57 17.89 23.93 1.93
CA GLN A 57 18.08 25.07 1.02
C GLN A 57 17.66 24.73 -0.41
N ASN A 58 17.15 25.74 -1.11
CA ASN A 58 16.90 25.67 -2.54
C ASN A 58 18.23 25.55 -3.28
N TRP A 59 18.40 24.49 -4.05
CA TRP A 59 19.66 24.22 -4.75
C TRP A 59 20.04 25.27 -5.81
N LYS A 60 19.08 26.01 -6.38
CA LYS A 60 19.35 27.08 -7.36
C LYS A 60 19.67 28.41 -6.69
N THR A 61 18.90 28.78 -5.66
CA THR A 61 18.94 30.13 -5.08
C THR A 61 19.74 30.21 -3.78
N GLY A 62 20.02 29.07 -3.14
CA GLY A 62 20.61 29.00 -1.79
C GLY A 62 19.65 29.40 -0.67
N GLU A 63 18.41 29.77 -0.99
CA GLU A 63 17.42 30.21 -0.02
C GLU A 63 17.00 29.07 0.92
N THR A 64 16.95 29.35 2.22
CA THR A 64 16.42 28.39 3.20
C THR A 64 14.92 28.20 3.00
N VAL A 65 14.52 27.01 2.57
CA VAL A 65 13.11 26.62 2.37
C VAL A 65 12.50 25.97 3.61
N PHE A 66 13.33 25.42 4.49
CA PHE A 66 12.91 24.85 5.77
C PHE A 66 14.06 24.88 6.77
N GLU A 67 13.75 25.16 8.03
CA GLU A 67 14.71 25.11 9.14
C GLU A 67 14.02 24.63 10.42
N GLN A 68 14.60 23.65 11.08
CA GLN A 68 14.25 23.25 12.44
C GLN A 68 15.53 22.85 13.19
N ARG A 69 15.81 23.52 14.30
CA ARG A 69 17.02 23.32 15.10
C ARG A 69 16.81 22.38 16.28
N GLY A 70 17.90 21.74 16.71
CA GLY A 70 17.92 20.90 17.91
C GLY A 70 16.97 19.70 17.84
N VAL A 71 16.87 19.05 16.67
CA VAL A 71 16.09 17.82 16.56
C VAL A 71 16.88 16.60 17.02
N GLU A 72 16.23 15.71 17.77
CA GLU A 72 16.86 14.55 18.39
C GLU A 72 16.75 13.30 17.51
N PHE A 73 17.89 12.72 17.14
CA PHE A 73 18.00 11.47 16.38
C PHE A 73 19.13 10.60 16.94
N PRO A 74 19.13 9.28 16.68
CA PRO A 74 20.30 8.44 16.92
C PRO A 74 21.48 8.89 16.05
N ASP A 75 22.70 8.78 16.56
CA ASP A 75 23.91 9.24 15.88
C ASP A 75 24.17 8.57 14.52
N PHE A 76 23.73 7.32 14.36
CA PHE A 76 23.86 6.56 13.11
C PHE A 76 22.85 6.95 12.01
N TRP A 77 21.80 7.73 12.30
CA TRP A 77 20.86 8.18 11.27
C TRP A 77 21.55 9.15 10.31
N SER A 78 21.39 8.98 9.00
CA SER A 78 21.98 9.90 8.03
C SER A 78 21.34 11.30 8.11
N VAL A 79 22.07 12.32 7.64
CA VAL A 79 21.53 13.69 7.49
C VAL A 79 20.31 13.69 6.56
N ASN A 80 20.30 12.85 5.52
CA ASN A 80 19.22 12.77 4.56
C ASN A 80 17.95 12.16 5.20
N ALA A 81 18.06 11.02 5.89
CA ALA A 81 16.93 10.40 6.57
C ALA A 81 16.34 11.32 7.64
N SER A 82 17.19 11.91 8.49
CA SER A 82 16.74 12.86 9.53
C SER A 82 16.11 14.12 8.93
N THR A 83 16.61 14.62 7.79
CA THR A 83 15.97 15.73 7.04
C THR A 83 14.60 15.35 6.51
N ILE A 84 14.46 14.19 5.87
CA ILE A 84 13.17 13.69 5.37
C ILE A 84 12.16 13.54 6.50
N VAL A 85 12.55 12.91 7.61
CA VAL A 85 11.65 12.67 8.74
C VAL A 85 11.22 14.00 9.37
N THR A 86 12.16 14.90 9.60
CA THR A 86 11.86 16.20 10.21
C THR A 86 10.95 17.03 9.31
N THR A 87 11.27 17.15 8.01
CA THR A 87 10.49 17.99 7.09
C THR A 87 9.11 17.45 6.79
N LYS A 88 8.96 16.11 6.72
CA LYS A 88 7.70 15.48 6.24
C LYS A 88 6.86 14.87 7.35
N TYR A 89 7.46 14.22 8.34
CA TYR A 89 6.73 13.36 9.29
C TYR A 89 6.55 13.97 10.68
N PHE A 90 7.43 14.88 11.11
CA PHE A 90 7.22 15.58 12.37
C PHE A 90 5.91 16.37 12.33
N ARG A 91 5.07 16.19 13.35
CA ARG A 91 3.78 16.83 13.50
C ARG A 91 3.92 18.18 14.19
N GLY A 92 2.96 19.09 13.95
CA GLY A 92 2.97 20.45 14.48
C GLY A 92 3.62 21.46 13.52
N ALA A 93 3.24 22.73 13.63
CA ALA A 93 3.84 23.79 12.83
C ALA A 93 5.20 24.16 13.42
N VAL A 94 6.19 24.45 12.57
CA VAL A 94 7.52 24.86 13.03
C VAL A 94 7.41 26.11 13.91
N GLY A 95 8.05 26.07 15.07
CA GLY A 95 8.03 27.15 16.07
C GLY A 95 6.88 27.08 17.08
N THR A 96 5.99 26.08 17.01
CA THR A 96 4.95 25.87 18.02
C THR A 96 5.33 24.77 19.02
N GLU A 97 4.75 24.80 20.22
CA GLU A 97 5.00 23.79 21.26
C GLU A 97 4.54 22.37 20.86
N GLN A 98 3.60 22.27 19.92
CA GLN A 98 3.10 21.00 19.41
C GLN A 98 4.01 20.38 18.35
N ARG A 99 5.11 21.06 17.98
CA ARG A 99 6.07 20.54 17.01
C ARG A 99 6.85 19.38 17.60
N GLU A 100 6.82 18.23 16.94
CA GLU A 100 7.72 17.12 17.29
C GLU A 100 9.19 17.54 17.09
N THR A 101 10.01 17.24 18.09
CA THR A 101 11.42 17.63 18.16
C THR A 101 12.37 16.44 18.13
N GLY A 102 11.86 15.20 18.13
CA GLY A 102 12.73 14.02 18.13
C GLY A 102 12.07 12.79 17.57
N LEU A 103 12.89 11.86 17.07
CA LEU A 103 12.42 10.61 16.49
C LEU A 103 11.65 9.74 17.49
N ARG A 104 12.01 9.78 18.80
CA ARG A 104 11.28 9.05 19.86
C ARG A 104 9.80 9.40 19.88
N GLN A 105 9.47 10.70 19.82
CA GLN A 105 8.09 11.17 19.84
C GLN A 105 7.29 10.64 18.64
N LEU A 106 7.90 10.64 17.46
CA LEU A 106 7.30 10.11 16.24
C LEU A 106 7.04 8.60 16.33
N ILE A 107 8.04 7.83 16.78
CA ILE A 107 7.92 6.37 16.90
C ILE A 107 6.89 6.01 17.98
N ASP A 108 6.96 6.60 19.17
CA ASP A 108 6.04 6.33 20.29
C ASP A 108 4.59 6.62 19.90
N ARG A 109 4.35 7.75 19.22
CA ARG A 109 3.01 8.12 18.75
C ARG A 109 2.38 7.01 17.90
N VAL A 110 3.17 6.38 17.03
CA VAL A 110 2.71 5.28 16.18
C VAL A 110 2.67 3.97 16.96
N VAL A 111 3.79 3.50 17.52
CA VAL A 111 3.91 2.17 18.12
C VAL A 111 3.00 1.99 19.32
N LEU A 112 2.87 3.00 20.19
CA LEU A 112 1.98 2.90 21.35
C LEU A 112 0.50 2.83 20.93
N THR A 113 0.12 3.52 19.85
CA THR A 113 -1.24 3.43 19.31
C THR A 113 -1.54 2.02 18.78
N TYR A 114 -0.61 1.44 18.02
CA TYR A 114 -0.72 0.07 17.53
C TYR A 114 -0.75 -0.93 18.68
N THR A 115 0.15 -0.82 19.65
CA THR A 115 0.23 -1.75 20.78
C THR A 115 -1.04 -1.68 21.63
N LYS A 116 -1.55 -0.47 21.92
CA LYS A 116 -2.83 -0.28 22.59
C LYS A 116 -3.97 -0.95 21.83
N ALA A 117 -4.08 -0.75 20.52
CA ALA A 117 -5.10 -1.40 19.72
C ALA A 117 -4.96 -2.93 19.71
N GLY A 118 -3.73 -3.46 19.65
CA GLY A 118 -3.47 -4.89 19.76
C GLY A 118 -3.97 -5.48 21.09
N ARG A 119 -3.75 -4.76 22.22
CA ARG A 119 -4.30 -5.11 23.54
C ARG A 119 -5.83 -5.08 23.53
N ASP A 120 -6.42 -3.96 23.10
CA ASP A 120 -7.87 -3.73 23.13
C ASP A 120 -8.65 -4.73 22.26
N HIS A 121 -8.06 -5.18 21.15
CA HIS A 121 -8.68 -6.10 20.21
C HIS A 121 -8.23 -7.57 20.38
N GLY A 122 -7.51 -7.90 21.46
CA GLY A 122 -7.21 -9.28 21.84
C GLY A 122 -6.18 -10.00 20.95
N TYR A 123 -5.24 -9.26 20.35
CA TYR A 123 -4.18 -9.87 19.53
C TYR A 123 -3.14 -10.62 20.36
N PHE A 124 -2.90 -10.21 21.60
CA PHE A 124 -1.83 -10.74 22.44
C PHE A 124 -2.37 -11.68 23.51
N ALA A 125 -1.67 -12.78 23.77
CA ALA A 125 -2.07 -13.74 24.80
C ALA A 125 -1.86 -13.17 26.21
N THR A 126 -0.78 -12.42 26.41
CA THR A 126 -0.39 -11.83 27.68
C THR A 126 0.08 -10.37 27.51
N GLU A 127 0.21 -9.63 28.61
CA GLU A 127 0.83 -8.29 28.57
C GLU A 127 2.32 -8.35 28.24
N ALA A 128 3.01 -9.43 28.58
CA ALA A 128 4.40 -9.64 28.17
C ALA A 128 4.52 -9.76 26.65
N ASP A 129 3.56 -10.42 25.98
CA ASP A 129 3.50 -10.49 24.52
C ASP A 129 3.28 -9.11 23.89
N ALA A 130 2.43 -8.27 24.50
CA ALA A 130 2.20 -6.91 24.07
C ALA A 130 3.47 -6.03 24.23
N GLU A 131 4.20 -6.18 25.33
CA GLU A 131 5.48 -5.50 25.57
C GLU A 131 6.55 -5.94 24.56
N ILE A 132 6.65 -7.24 24.27
CA ILE A 132 7.55 -7.76 23.23
C ILE A 132 7.21 -7.13 21.89
N PHE A 133 5.92 -7.10 21.51
CA PHE A 133 5.49 -6.45 20.27
C PHE A 133 5.88 -4.97 20.24
N GLU A 134 5.62 -4.22 21.32
CA GLU A 134 5.98 -2.81 21.45
C GLU A 134 7.48 -2.59 21.24
N HIS A 135 8.31 -3.33 21.97
CA HIS A 135 9.76 -3.19 21.92
C HIS A 135 10.33 -3.59 20.54
N GLU A 136 9.88 -4.69 19.96
CA GLU A 136 10.36 -5.14 18.64
C GLU A 136 9.97 -4.15 17.53
N MET A 137 8.75 -3.61 17.57
CA MET A 137 8.30 -2.59 16.63
C MET A 137 9.11 -1.30 16.76
N THR A 138 9.31 -0.82 18.00
CA THR A 138 10.15 0.35 18.28
C THR A 138 11.58 0.13 17.79
N TRP A 139 12.18 -1.02 18.09
CA TRP A 139 13.56 -1.33 17.68
C TRP A 139 13.71 -1.37 16.17
N MET A 140 12.81 -2.07 15.48
CA MET A 140 12.87 -2.20 14.03
C MET A 140 12.69 -0.86 13.30
N LEU A 141 11.80 0.02 13.78
CA LEU A 141 11.61 1.36 13.21
C LEU A 141 12.82 2.27 13.51
N LEU A 142 13.35 2.21 14.73
CA LEU A 142 14.54 2.97 15.16
C LEU A 142 15.78 2.62 14.33
N ASN A 143 15.96 1.34 14.02
CA ASN A 143 17.12 0.81 13.28
C ASN A 143 16.88 0.74 11.76
N GLN A 144 15.78 1.34 11.26
CA GLN A 144 15.43 1.42 9.84
C GLN A 144 15.33 0.03 9.16
N VAL A 145 14.83 -0.98 9.90
CA VAL A 145 14.56 -2.35 9.39
C VAL A 145 13.36 -2.37 8.47
N PHE A 146 12.34 -1.58 8.79
CA PHE A 146 11.19 -1.35 7.94
C PHE A 146 10.61 0.04 8.20
N SER A 147 9.67 0.45 7.36
CA SER A 147 8.84 1.62 7.59
C SER A 147 7.40 1.34 7.14
N PHE A 148 6.44 1.89 7.88
CA PHE A 148 5.08 2.05 7.37
C PHE A 148 5.05 3.08 6.23
N ASN A 149 3.96 3.08 5.47
CA ASN A 149 3.67 4.12 4.50
C ASN A 149 3.49 5.50 5.17
N SER A 150 3.61 6.55 4.35
CA SER A 150 3.59 7.94 4.81
C SER A 150 2.32 8.35 5.61
N PRO A 151 1.09 7.94 5.23
CA PRO A 151 -0.11 8.26 6.01
C PRO A 151 -0.09 7.78 7.46
N VAL A 152 0.55 6.64 7.76
CA VAL A 152 0.71 6.19 9.15
C VAL A 152 1.48 7.22 9.97
N TRP A 153 2.62 7.69 9.45
CA TRP A 153 3.44 8.71 10.10
C TRP A 153 2.73 10.06 10.24
N PHE A 154 1.90 10.44 9.26
CA PHE A 154 1.15 11.71 9.29
C PHE A 154 0.00 11.72 10.32
N ASN A 155 -0.72 10.60 10.46
CA ASN A 155 -2.06 10.61 11.03
C ASN A 155 -2.21 9.83 12.33
N VAL A 156 -1.46 8.72 12.52
CA VAL A 156 -1.66 7.83 13.67
C VAL A 156 -1.27 8.51 14.98
N GLY A 157 -2.06 8.28 16.02
CA GLY A 157 -1.83 8.85 17.35
C GLY A 157 -2.00 10.38 17.43
N THR A 158 -2.64 10.99 16.42
CA THR A 158 -2.99 12.42 16.42
C THR A 158 -4.45 12.64 16.81
N THR A 159 -4.85 13.90 17.02
CA THR A 159 -6.26 14.29 17.25
C THR A 159 -7.12 14.27 15.98
N SER A 160 -6.50 14.12 14.81
CA SER A 160 -7.19 14.05 13.52
C SER A 160 -7.61 12.62 13.22
N LYS A 161 -8.43 12.44 12.18
CA LYS A 161 -8.80 11.10 11.68
C LYS A 161 -7.55 10.27 11.39
N GLN A 162 -7.52 9.04 11.88
CA GLN A 162 -6.40 8.12 11.78
C GLN A 162 -6.41 7.36 10.45
N GLN A 163 -6.18 8.07 9.35
CA GLN A 163 -6.06 7.45 8.03
C GLN A 163 -4.70 6.75 7.88
N VAL A 164 -4.72 5.42 7.86
CA VAL A 164 -3.52 4.58 7.72
C VAL A 164 -3.24 4.16 6.27
N SER A 165 -4.26 4.12 5.41
CA SER A 165 -4.14 3.63 4.03
C SER A 165 -3.53 4.68 3.10
N ALA A 166 -2.59 4.28 2.24
CA ALA A 166 -2.02 5.15 1.18
C ALA A 166 -2.73 4.99 -0.15
N CYS A 167 -3.34 3.83 -0.38
CA CYS A 167 -3.84 3.41 -1.68
C CYS A 167 -5.35 3.18 -1.57
N PHE A 168 -6.10 3.79 -2.47
CA PHE A 168 -7.55 3.65 -2.58
C PHE A 168 -7.94 3.24 -3.99
N ILE A 169 -8.99 2.44 -4.09
CA ILE A 169 -9.68 2.11 -5.35
C ILE A 169 -11.12 2.57 -5.21
N LEU A 170 -11.63 3.29 -6.21
CA LEU A 170 -13.00 3.80 -6.25
C LEU A 170 -13.81 3.13 -7.37
N ALA A 171 -15.12 3.10 -7.19
CA ALA A 171 -16.06 2.79 -8.26
C ALA A 171 -16.63 4.10 -8.86
N VAL A 172 -17.01 4.04 -10.13
CA VAL A 172 -17.87 5.04 -10.76
C VAL A 172 -18.89 4.34 -11.63
N ASP A 173 -20.14 4.74 -11.52
CA ASP A 173 -21.24 4.23 -12.35
C ASP A 173 -21.64 5.27 -13.41
N ASP A 174 -22.36 4.83 -14.43
CA ASP A 174 -22.79 5.64 -15.57
C ASP A 174 -23.99 6.56 -15.23
N THR A 175 -23.85 7.36 -14.18
CA THR A 175 -24.81 8.39 -13.78
C THR A 175 -24.08 9.66 -13.37
N MET A 176 -24.72 10.81 -13.57
CA MET A 176 -24.10 12.09 -13.21
C MET A 176 -23.80 12.18 -11.71
N ASP A 177 -24.70 11.66 -10.86
CA ASP A 177 -24.50 11.66 -9.41
C ASP A 177 -23.25 10.84 -9.01
N SER A 178 -23.05 9.67 -9.62
CA SER A 178 -21.87 8.83 -9.36
C SER A 178 -20.58 9.50 -9.86
N ILE A 179 -20.61 10.09 -11.07
CA ILE A 179 -19.48 10.81 -11.66
C ILE A 179 -19.08 12.04 -10.82
N LEU A 180 -20.05 12.83 -10.35
CA LEU A 180 -19.76 13.98 -9.50
C LEU A 180 -19.34 13.57 -8.08
N ASN A 181 -19.90 12.48 -7.55
CA ASN A 181 -19.45 11.95 -6.27
C ASN A 181 -18.00 11.44 -6.33
N TRP A 182 -17.58 10.84 -7.46
CA TRP A 182 -16.17 10.47 -7.67
C TRP A 182 -15.22 11.66 -7.43
N TYR A 183 -15.52 12.85 -7.97
CA TYR A 183 -14.67 14.04 -7.77
C TYR A 183 -14.59 14.44 -6.29
N ARG A 184 -15.71 14.34 -5.58
CA ARG A 184 -15.81 14.63 -4.15
C ARG A 184 -14.97 13.65 -3.33
N GLU A 185 -15.10 12.34 -3.60
CA GLU A 185 -14.39 11.30 -2.85
C GLU A 185 -12.88 11.39 -3.03
N GLU A 186 -12.41 11.64 -4.25
CA GLU A 186 -10.99 11.88 -4.51
C GLU A 186 -10.46 13.09 -3.76
N GLY A 187 -11.21 14.19 -3.74
CA GLY A 187 -10.81 15.38 -2.98
C GLY A 187 -10.63 15.09 -1.49
N LEU A 188 -11.48 14.26 -0.90
CA LEU A 188 -11.34 13.82 0.50
C LEU A 188 -10.12 12.91 0.72
N ILE A 189 -9.86 11.98 -0.21
CA ILE A 189 -8.70 11.08 -0.16
C ILE A 189 -7.39 11.87 -0.26
N PHE A 190 -7.31 12.79 -1.22
CA PHE A 190 -6.12 13.62 -1.44
C PHE A 190 -5.83 14.50 -0.23
N LYS A 191 -6.86 15.10 0.38
CA LYS A 191 -6.72 15.86 1.64
C LYS A 191 -6.03 15.03 2.74
N GLY A 192 -6.29 13.72 2.81
CA GLY A 192 -5.69 12.80 3.78
C GLY A 192 -4.25 12.35 3.48
N GLY A 193 -3.64 12.80 2.37
CA GLY A 193 -2.26 12.45 2.02
C GLY A 193 -2.11 11.19 1.16
N SER A 194 -3.21 10.67 0.62
CA SER A 194 -3.26 9.39 -0.09
C SER A 194 -3.69 9.55 -1.55
N GLY A 195 -3.57 8.49 -2.35
CA GLY A 195 -3.95 8.50 -3.76
C GLY A 195 -5.01 7.47 -4.10
N ALA A 196 -5.73 7.71 -5.19
CA ALA A 196 -6.88 6.91 -5.61
C ALA A 196 -6.77 6.47 -7.07
N GLY A 197 -7.33 5.30 -7.41
CA GLY A 197 -7.53 4.92 -8.80
C GLY A 197 -8.91 4.34 -9.04
N LEU A 198 -9.33 4.35 -10.31
CA LEU A 198 -10.62 3.83 -10.73
C LEU A 198 -10.59 3.44 -12.21
N ASN A 199 -11.59 2.66 -12.61
CA ASN A 199 -11.82 2.29 -14.00
C ASN A 199 -13.07 3.01 -14.54
N LEU A 200 -12.91 3.74 -15.63
CA LEU A 200 -13.99 4.53 -16.25
C LEU A 200 -14.85 3.72 -17.22
N SER A 201 -14.52 2.45 -17.46
CA SER A 201 -15.16 1.61 -18.49
C SER A 201 -16.62 1.30 -18.24
N ARG A 202 -17.16 1.63 -17.07
CA ARG A 202 -18.60 1.55 -16.78
C ARG A 202 -19.36 2.72 -17.41
N ILE A 203 -18.71 3.87 -17.60
CA ILE A 203 -19.30 5.05 -18.23
C ILE A 203 -19.47 4.77 -19.72
N ARG A 204 -20.63 5.12 -20.28
CA ARG A 204 -20.91 4.92 -21.70
C ARG A 204 -19.96 5.74 -22.58
N SER A 205 -19.67 5.22 -23.77
CA SER A 205 -18.80 5.88 -24.72
C SER A 205 -19.41 7.13 -25.34
N SER A 206 -18.56 8.01 -25.86
CA SER A 206 -18.95 9.18 -26.65
C SER A 206 -19.71 8.82 -27.94
N LYS A 207 -19.58 7.55 -28.37
CA LYS A 207 -20.24 6.97 -29.55
C LYS A 207 -21.64 6.43 -29.25
N GLU A 208 -22.05 6.39 -27.98
CA GLU A 208 -23.37 5.91 -27.55
C GLU A 208 -24.39 7.05 -27.39
N LEU A 209 -25.66 6.74 -27.68
CA LEU A 209 -26.78 7.70 -27.58
C LEU A 209 -27.27 7.88 -26.13
N LEU A 210 -27.72 9.10 -25.82
CA LEU A 210 -28.43 9.42 -24.60
C LEU A 210 -29.94 9.17 -24.75
N HIS A 211 -30.62 8.82 -23.65
CA HIS A 211 -32.07 8.61 -23.64
C HIS A 211 -32.86 9.87 -24.03
N SER A 212 -32.30 11.06 -23.74
CA SER A 212 -32.85 12.38 -24.10
C SER A 212 -32.62 12.78 -25.56
N GLY A 213 -31.90 11.98 -26.35
CA GLY A 213 -31.34 12.37 -27.65
C GLY A 213 -29.95 13.01 -27.52
N GLY A 214 -29.15 12.90 -28.59
CA GLY A 214 -27.73 13.32 -28.62
C GLY A 214 -26.74 12.21 -28.26
N THR A 215 -25.44 12.46 -28.43
CA THR A 215 -24.36 11.57 -28.03
C THR A 215 -23.86 11.89 -26.62
N ALA A 216 -23.38 10.88 -25.90
CA ALA A 216 -22.76 11.09 -24.59
C ALA A 216 -21.41 11.82 -24.71
N SER A 217 -20.93 12.42 -23.62
CA SER A 217 -19.61 13.05 -23.59
C SER A 217 -18.44 12.05 -23.53
N GLY A 218 -18.70 10.82 -23.12
CA GLY A 218 -17.69 9.77 -22.94
C GLY A 218 -16.80 9.95 -21.69
N PRO A 219 -16.12 8.87 -21.24
CA PRO A 219 -15.23 8.88 -20.08
C PRO A 219 -14.05 9.86 -20.21
N VAL A 220 -13.50 10.05 -21.41
CA VAL A 220 -12.32 10.93 -21.62
C VAL A 220 -12.64 12.40 -21.32
N SER A 221 -13.89 12.82 -21.57
CA SER A 221 -14.36 14.16 -21.23
C SER A 221 -14.48 14.35 -19.71
N PHE A 222 -15.06 13.38 -18.99
CA PHE A 222 -15.14 13.47 -17.52
C PHE A 222 -13.77 13.38 -16.86
N MET A 223 -12.86 12.55 -17.40
CA MET A 223 -11.46 12.50 -16.97
C MET A 223 -10.79 13.89 -17.00
N ARG A 224 -11.09 14.72 -18.00
CA ARG A 224 -10.58 16.10 -18.09
C ARG A 224 -11.03 16.97 -16.90
N GLY A 225 -12.28 16.83 -16.48
CA GLY A 225 -12.83 17.53 -15.31
C GLY A 225 -12.20 17.06 -14.01
N ALA A 226 -12.03 15.74 -13.85
CA ALA A 226 -11.37 15.15 -12.69
C ALA A 226 -9.90 15.58 -12.57
N ASP A 227 -9.18 15.63 -13.70
CA ASP A 227 -7.79 16.11 -13.76
C ASP A 227 -7.65 17.55 -13.27
N ALA A 228 -8.52 18.45 -13.74
CA ALA A 228 -8.54 19.83 -13.28
C ALA A 228 -8.85 19.94 -11.77
N SER A 229 -9.79 19.14 -11.27
CA SER A 229 -10.10 19.07 -9.84
C SER A 229 -8.87 18.64 -9.02
N ALA A 230 -8.19 17.56 -9.43
CA ALA A 230 -6.99 17.05 -8.76
C ALA A 230 -5.85 18.09 -8.72
N GLY A 231 -5.66 18.86 -9.80
CA GLY A 231 -4.66 19.92 -9.89
C GLY A 231 -4.85 21.07 -8.87
N THR A 232 -6.07 21.24 -8.32
CA THR A 232 -6.35 22.29 -7.32
C THR A 232 -6.06 21.88 -5.87
N ILE A 233 -5.90 20.58 -5.60
CA ILE A 233 -5.85 20.05 -4.23
C ILE A 233 -4.42 19.68 -3.85
N LYS A 234 -3.91 20.29 -2.76
CA LYS A 234 -2.64 19.90 -2.13
C LYS A 234 -2.85 18.74 -1.16
N SER A 235 -2.08 17.68 -1.32
CA SER A 235 -2.29 16.43 -0.57
C SER A 235 -1.67 16.48 0.84
N GLY A 236 -2.44 16.06 1.86
CA GLY A 236 -1.96 15.90 3.25
C GLY A 236 -1.60 17.20 3.97
N GLY A 237 -2.01 18.37 3.46
CA GLY A 237 -1.58 19.67 3.97
C GLY A 237 -0.09 19.98 3.72
N ALA A 238 0.61 19.13 2.97
CA ALA A 238 1.99 19.30 2.55
C ALA A 238 2.07 19.77 1.08
N THR A 239 3.26 20.09 0.59
CA THR A 239 3.54 20.49 -0.80
C THR A 239 3.36 19.37 -1.85
N ARG A 240 2.73 18.24 -1.50
CA ARG A 240 2.61 17.06 -2.39
C ARG A 240 1.41 17.21 -3.34
N ARG A 241 1.60 16.90 -4.62
CA ARG A 241 0.52 16.81 -5.62
C ARG A 241 -0.37 15.59 -5.36
N ALA A 242 -1.65 15.70 -5.74
CA ALA A 242 -2.56 14.56 -5.77
C ALA A 242 -1.99 13.45 -6.68
N ALA A 243 -2.24 12.20 -6.31
CA ALA A 243 -1.81 11.04 -7.08
C ALA A 243 -3.05 10.23 -7.48
N LYS A 244 -3.20 10.01 -8.79
CA LYS A 244 -4.39 9.40 -9.37
C LYS A 244 -4.05 8.35 -10.42
N MET A 245 -4.81 7.26 -10.49
CA MET A 245 -4.83 6.31 -11.62
C MET A 245 -6.17 6.38 -12.34
N VAL A 246 -6.16 6.40 -13.66
CA VAL A 246 -7.34 6.23 -14.51
C VAL A 246 -7.14 5.04 -15.42
N VAL A 247 -8.09 4.09 -15.36
CA VAL A 247 -8.08 2.89 -16.18
C VAL A 247 -9.21 2.93 -17.20
N LEU A 248 -8.93 2.47 -18.42
CA LEU A 248 -9.94 2.14 -19.42
C LEU A 248 -9.66 0.76 -20.03
N ASP A 249 -10.70 -0.04 -20.20
CA ASP A 249 -10.63 -1.39 -20.76
C ASP A 249 -10.41 -1.30 -22.27
N ILE A 250 -9.61 -2.22 -22.80
CA ILE A 250 -9.18 -2.21 -24.21
C ILE A 250 -10.34 -2.31 -25.22
N ASP A 251 -11.48 -2.87 -24.82
CA ASP A 251 -12.68 -3.02 -25.65
C ASP A 251 -13.64 -1.82 -25.54
N HIS A 252 -13.26 -0.75 -24.84
CA HIS A 252 -14.09 0.45 -24.75
C HIS A 252 -14.08 1.23 -26.08
N PRO A 253 -15.22 1.71 -26.62
CA PRO A 253 -15.25 2.40 -27.91
C PRO A 253 -14.44 3.70 -28.01
N ASP A 254 -14.16 4.35 -26.87
CA ASP A 254 -13.29 5.55 -26.77
C ASP A 254 -11.81 5.22 -26.48
N ILE A 255 -11.39 3.96 -26.60
CA ILE A 255 -10.03 3.52 -26.23
C ILE A 255 -8.92 4.24 -26.99
N GLU A 256 -9.11 4.50 -28.29
CA GLU A 256 -8.13 5.22 -29.10
C GLU A 256 -7.91 6.64 -28.59
N GLU A 257 -8.99 7.36 -28.29
CA GLU A 257 -8.91 8.71 -27.74
C GLU A 257 -8.18 8.69 -26.39
N PHE A 258 -8.51 7.73 -25.53
CA PHE A 258 -7.87 7.55 -24.23
C PHE A 258 -6.36 7.36 -24.35
N ILE A 259 -5.91 6.47 -25.24
CA ILE A 259 -4.49 6.19 -25.52
C ILE A 259 -3.75 7.46 -25.94
N GLU A 260 -4.35 8.26 -26.81
CA GLU A 260 -3.68 9.42 -27.41
C GLU A 260 -3.68 10.67 -26.52
N THR A 261 -4.54 10.74 -25.49
CA THR A 261 -4.78 11.97 -24.71
C THR A 261 -3.49 12.67 -24.24
N LYS A 262 -2.63 11.95 -23.51
CA LYS A 262 -1.40 12.51 -22.96
C LYS A 262 -0.33 12.76 -24.02
N ALA A 263 -0.19 11.87 -25.01
CA ALA A 263 0.76 12.07 -26.11
C ALA A 263 0.44 13.35 -26.91
N ARG A 264 -0.84 13.66 -27.10
CA ARG A 264 -1.28 14.90 -27.75
C ARG A 264 -1.00 16.13 -26.89
N GLU A 265 -1.23 16.06 -25.57
CA GLU A 265 -0.87 17.17 -24.67
C GLU A 265 0.64 17.36 -24.55
N GLU A 266 1.45 16.31 -24.62
CA GLU A 266 2.92 16.41 -24.63
C GLU A 266 3.42 17.18 -25.87
N ASN A 267 2.81 16.97 -27.04
CA ASN A 267 3.10 17.78 -28.22
C ASN A 267 2.76 19.26 -28.01
N LYS A 268 1.66 19.55 -27.32
CA LYS A 268 1.28 20.92 -26.94
C LYS A 268 2.25 21.53 -25.93
N ILE A 269 2.71 20.76 -24.94
CA ILE A 269 3.74 21.19 -23.98
C ILE A 269 5.01 21.61 -24.72
N ARG A 270 5.49 20.80 -25.67
CA ARG A 270 6.68 21.10 -26.46
C ARG A 270 6.50 22.39 -27.29
N ALA A 271 5.35 22.54 -27.96
CA ALA A 271 5.05 23.73 -28.73
C ALA A 271 4.99 25.00 -27.86
N LEU A 272 4.38 24.93 -26.66
CA LEU A 272 4.32 26.05 -25.72
C LEU A 272 5.70 26.39 -25.15
N ARG A 273 6.49 25.39 -24.76
CA ARG A 273 7.88 25.59 -24.33
C ARG A 273 8.69 26.30 -25.42
N ASP A 274 8.60 25.85 -26.66
CA ASP A 274 9.34 26.42 -27.78
C ASP A 274 8.86 27.85 -28.14
N ALA A 275 7.61 28.19 -27.77
CA ALA A 275 7.08 29.55 -27.84
C ALA A 275 7.46 30.44 -26.63
N GLY A 276 8.22 29.91 -25.66
CA GLY A 276 8.75 30.67 -24.52
C GLY A 276 7.90 30.64 -23.24
N PHE A 277 6.89 29.76 -23.15
CA PHE A 277 6.14 29.55 -21.92
C PHE A 277 6.92 28.70 -20.90
N ASP A 278 6.70 28.96 -19.62
CA ASP A 278 7.34 28.24 -18.51
C ASP A 278 6.63 26.91 -18.24
N MET A 279 7.02 25.91 -19.03
CA MET A 279 6.48 24.55 -19.00
C MET A 279 7.31 23.59 -18.13
N ASP A 280 8.23 24.10 -17.32
CA ASP A 280 9.00 23.27 -16.37
C ASP A 280 8.09 22.71 -15.27
N LEU A 281 8.56 21.67 -14.56
CA LEU A 281 7.87 21.14 -13.38
C LEU A 281 7.77 22.21 -12.29
N GLY A 282 6.56 22.70 -12.06
CA GLY A 282 6.28 23.81 -11.13
C GLY A 282 6.37 25.19 -11.78
N GLY A 283 6.59 25.26 -13.10
CA GLY A 283 6.49 26.48 -13.89
C GLY A 283 5.07 27.04 -13.89
N ARG A 284 4.93 28.34 -14.12
CA ARG A 284 3.62 29.00 -14.01
C ARG A 284 2.64 28.62 -15.13
N ASP A 285 3.14 28.19 -16.28
CA ASP A 285 2.33 28.00 -17.49
C ASP A 285 1.91 26.52 -17.68
N ILE A 286 2.53 25.58 -16.94
CA ILE A 286 2.22 24.14 -16.98
C ILE A 286 0.78 23.80 -16.57
N VAL A 287 0.09 24.69 -15.86
CA VAL A 287 -1.30 24.49 -15.44
C VAL A 287 -2.31 24.65 -16.58
N SER A 288 -1.87 25.06 -17.76
CA SER A 288 -2.70 25.25 -18.97
C SER A 288 -2.90 23.98 -19.81
N VAL A 289 -2.19 22.89 -19.48
CA VAL A 289 -2.29 21.59 -20.16
C VAL A 289 -3.10 20.61 -19.33
N GLN A 290 -3.69 19.62 -20.00
CA GLN A 290 -4.66 18.70 -19.42
C GLN A 290 -4.06 17.30 -19.21
N TYR A 291 -4.72 16.51 -18.37
CA TYR A 291 -4.42 15.10 -18.10
C TYR A 291 -3.06 14.85 -17.43
N GLN A 292 -2.49 15.86 -16.76
CA GLN A 292 -1.16 15.78 -16.16
C GLN A 292 -1.17 15.33 -14.69
N ASN A 293 -2.33 15.23 -14.05
CA ASN A 293 -2.48 14.89 -12.63
C ASN A 293 -2.89 13.44 -12.37
N ALA A 294 -2.97 12.61 -13.41
CA ALA A 294 -3.28 11.20 -13.33
C ALA A 294 -2.25 10.37 -14.10
N ASN A 295 -1.99 9.15 -13.64
CA ASN A 295 -1.40 8.09 -14.46
C ASN A 295 -2.54 7.41 -15.22
N ASN A 296 -2.32 7.08 -16.49
CA ASN A 296 -3.30 6.39 -17.32
C ASN A 296 -2.84 4.95 -17.53
N SER A 297 -3.77 4.00 -17.51
CA SER A 297 -3.46 2.61 -17.89
C SER A 297 -4.58 2.02 -18.73
N VAL A 298 -4.20 1.27 -19.76
CA VAL A 298 -5.11 0.46 -20.54
C VAL A 298 -5.14 -0.94 -19.93
N ARG A 299 -6.35 -1.45 -19.71
CA ARG A 299 -6.57 -2.78 -19.17
C ARG A 299 -6.85 -3.76 -20.31
N VAL A 300 -5.88 -4.62 -20.59
CA VAL A 300 -5.91 -5.58 -21.70
C VAL A 300 -6.27 -6.97 -21.18
N ASN A 301 -7.07 -7.71 -21.95
CA ASN A 301 -7.45 -9.09 -21.65
C ASN A 301 -6.75 -10.08 -22.61
N ASP A 302 -6.80 -11.37 -22.30
CA ASP A 302 -6.16 -12.39 -23.13
C ASP A 302 -6.74 -12.44 -24.55
N GLU A 303 -8.04 -12.17 -24.72
CA GLU A 303 -8.71 -12.10 -26.03
C GLU A 303 -8.02 -11.08 -26.96
N PHE A 304 -7.77 -9.87 -26.45
CA PHE A 304 -7.05 -8.83 -27.20
C PHE A 304 -5.59 -9.21 -27.45
N MET A 305 -4.89 -9.73 -26.43
CA MET A 305 -3.47 -10.09 -26.59
C MET A 305 -3.27 -11.20 -27.62
N HIS A 306 -4.15 -12.20 -27.65
CA HIS A 306 -4.15 -13.21 -28.72
C HIS A 306 -4.47 -12.61 -30.08
N ALA A 307 -5.43 -11.68 -30.17
CA ALA A 307 -5.71 -10.98 -31.43
C ALA A 307 -4.50 -10.19 -31.95
N VAL A 308 -3.69 -9.59 -31.06
CA VAL A 308 -2.43 -8.93 -31.42
C VAL A 308 -1.40 -9.94 -31.95
N GLU A 309 -1.21 -11.07 -31.26
CA GLU A 309 -0.27 -12.11 -31.66
C GLU A 309 -0.65 -12.71 -33.04
N GLU A 310 -1.92 -13.02 -33.23
CA GLU A 310 -2.45 -13.63 -34.45
C GLU A 310 -2.63 -12.62 -35.60
N GLY A 311 -2.73 -11.33 -35.30
CA GLY A 311 -2.97 -10.28 -36.29
C GLY A 311 -4.41 -10.26 -36.79
N THR A 312 -5.36 -10.42 -35.88
CA THR A 312 -6.80 -10.43 -36.18
C THR A 312 -7.48 -9.15 -35.72
N GLU A 313 -8.74 -8.99 -36.12
CA GLU A 313 -9.59 -7.88 -35.70
C GLU A 313 -10.11 -8.06 -34.26
N PHE A 314 -10.43 -6.94 -33.61
CA PHE A 314 -10.94 -6.90 -32.25
C PHE A 314 -12.16 -5.97 -32.14
N GLY A 315 -13.21 -6.40 -31.45
CA GLY A 315 -14.47 -5.68 -31.34
C GLY A 315 -14.53 -4.75 -30.11
N LEU A 316 -14.90 -3.49 -30.32
CA LEU A 316 -15.17 -2.50 -29.28
C LEU A 316 -16.66 -2.53 -28.91
N LYS A 317 -16.95 -2.70 -27.61
CA LYS A 317 -18.27 -3.03 -27.10
C LYS A 317 -18.93 -1.86 -26.41
N ALA A 318 -20.13 -1.48 -26.86
CA ALA A 318 -20.96 -0.47 -26.20
C ALA A 318 -21.24 -0.87 -24.74
N ARG A 319 -21.17 0.08 -23.81
CA ARG A 319 -21.37 -0.21 -22.37
C ARG A 319 -22.84 -0.34 -22.00
N SER A 320 -23.72 0.29 -22.75
CA SER A 320 -25.17 0.21 -22.53
C SER A 320 -25.80 -1.10 -23.03
N THR A 321 -25.29 -1.69 -24.12
CA THR A 321 -25.88 -2.90 -24.75
C THR A 321 -24.97 -4.13 -24.71
N GLY A 322 -23.65 -3.96 -24.59
CA GLY A 322 -22.66 -5.02 -24.71
C GLY A 322 -22.37 -5.47 -26.15
N GLU A 323 -23.04 -4.88 -27.14
CA GLU A 323 -22.84 -5.21 -28.56
C GLU A 323 -21.56 -4.56 -29.10
N VAL A 324 -20.91 -5.24 -30.05
CA VAL A 324 -19.80 -4.68 -30.80
C VAL A 324 -20.33 -3.60 -31.74
N ILE A 325 -19.92 -2.35 -31.54
CA ILE A 325 -20.33 -1.21 -32.36
C ILE A 325 -19.25 -0.75 -33.32
N GLU A 326 -18.01 -1.19 -33.10
CA GLU A 326 -16.85 -0.89 -33.94
C GLU A 326 -15.84 -2.04 -33.86
N THR A 327 -15.11 -2.25 -34.94
CA THR A 327 -14.07 -3.27 -35.02
C THR A 327 -12.78 -2.60 -35.46
N VAL A 328 -11.66 -2.98 -34.85
CA VAL A 328 -10.33 -2.43 -35.11
C VAL A 328 -9.31 -3.53 -35.38
N ASP A 329 -8.24 -3.23 -36.11
CA ASP A 329 -7.09 -4.12 -36.22
C ASP A 329 -6.31 -4.12 -34.89
N ALA A 330 -6.18 -5.29 -34.24
CA ALA A 330 -5.62 -5.38 -32.89
C ALA A 330 -4.15 -4.92 -32.84
N ARG A 331 -3.35 -5.28 -33.86
CA ARG A 331 -1.94 -4.87 -33.95
C ARG A 331 -1.79 -3.37 -34.12
N SER A 332 -2.64 -2.75 -34.93
CA SER A 332 -2.64 -1.30 -35.14
C SER A 332 -3.01 -0.56 -33.85
N LEU A 333 -4.03 -1.03 -33.11
CA LEU A 333 -4.39 -0.46 -31.81
C LEU A 333 -3.25 -0.62 -30.79
N PHE A 334 -2.65 -1.81 -30.70
CA PHE A 334 -1.52 -2.05 -29.79
C PHE A 334 -0.30 -1.21 -30.17
N LYS A 335 -0.05 -1.01 -31.46
CA LYS A 335 1.01 -0.12 -31.94
C LYS A 335 0.79 1.33 -31.50
N LYS A 336 -0.44 1.86 -31.59
CA LYS A 336 -0.78 3.20 -31.08
C LYS A 336 -0.49 3.32 -29.58
N LEU A 337 -0.83 2.29 -28.81
CA LEU A 337 -0.52 2.22 -27.38
C LEU A 337 0.99 2.31 -27.12
N CYS A 338 1.79 1.52 -27.83
CA CYS A 338 3.24 1.54 -27.73
C CYS A 338 3.85 2.90 -28.14
N GLU A 339 3.34 3.51 -29.21
CA GLU A 339 3.81 4.82 -29.69
C GLU A 339 3.50 5.94 -28.67
N ALA A 340 2.32 5.93 -28.06
CA ALA A 340 1.96 6.86 -26.99
C ALA A 340 2.85 6.68 -25.75
N ALA A 341 3.04 5.43 -25.31
CA ALA A 341 3.91 5.11 -24.17
C ALA A 341 5.36 5.51 -24.43
N TRP A 342 5.87 5.32 -25.65
CA TRP A 342 7.20 5.81 -26.03
C TRP A 342 7.29 7.34 -26.01
N ALA A 343 6.24 8.03 -26.48
CA ALA A 343 6.23 9.49 -26.61
C ALA A 343 6.16 10.22 -25.26
N CYS A 344 5.44 9.66 -24.28
CA CYS A 344 5.12 10.34 -23.01
C CYS A 344 5.07 9.46 -21.75
N ALA A 345 5.48 8.19 -21.82
CA ALA A 345 5.41 7.20 -20.73
C ALA A 345 3.99 6.76 -20.29
N ASP A 346 2.95 7.14 -21.04
CA ASP A 346 1.56 6.76 -20.81
C ASP A 346 0.85 6.37 -22.12
N PRO A 347 -0.19 5.52 -22.07
CA PRO A 347 -0.67 4.81 -20.89
C PRO A 347 0.18 3.58 -20.55
N GLY A 348 0.16 3.18 -19.28
CA GLY A 348 0.64 1.86 -18.85
C GLY A 348 -0.31 0.73 -19.26
N ILE A 349 0.06 -0.52 -18.94
CA ILE A 349 -0.76 -1.72 -19.23
C ILE A 349 -1.10 -2.45 -17.93
N GLN A 350 -2.34 -2.93 -17.82
CA GLN A 350 -2.79 -3.86 -16.77
C GLN A 350 -3.38 -5.12 -17.41
N TYR A 351 -2.86 -6.30 -17.02
CA TYR A 351 -3.30 -7.59 -17.57
C TYR A 351 -4.52 -8.13 -16.83
N ASP A 352 -5.69 -7.80 -17.35
CA ASP A 352 -6.99 -8.01 -16.74
C ASP A 352 -7.28 -9.48 -16.35
N SER A 353 -7.05 -10.40 -17.30
CA SER A 353 -7.24 -11.83 -17.10
C SER A 353 -6.33 -12.37 -16.00
N THR A 354 -5.04 -12.02 -16.06
CA THR A 354 -4.05 -12.46 -15.06
C THR A 354 -4.40 -11.91 -13.68
N ILE A 355 -4.73 -10.62 -13.56
CA ILE A 355 -5.12 -9.99 -12.29
C ILE A 355 -6.29 -10.75 -11.65
N ASN A 356 -7.33 -11.09 -12.43
CA ASN A 356 -8.52 -11.74 -11.88
C ASN A 356 -8.35 -13.24 -11.65
N ASP A 357 -7.43 -13.92 -12.35
CA ASP A 357 -7.05 -15.31 -12.09
C ASP A 357 -6.33 -15.47 -10.73
N TRP A 358 -5.60 -14.44 -10.28
CA TRP A 358 -4.94 -14.37 -8.97
C TRP A 358 -5.79 -13.68 -7.88
N HIS A 359 -7.06 -13.40 -8.16
CA HIS A 359 -7.97 -12.76 -7.20
C HIS A 359 -8.40 -13.72 -6.09
N THR A 360 -8.17 -13.32 -4.84
CA THR A 360 -8.55 -14.10 -3.65
C THR A 360 -10.05 -14.06 -3.35
N ASN A 361 -10.78 -13.07 -3.88
CA ASN A 361 -12.17 -12.80 -3.53
C ASN A 361 -13.10 -12.48 -4.73
N PRO A 362 -13.08 -13.30 -5.80
CA PRO A 362 -13.85 -13.06 -7.02
C PRO A 362 -15.36 -13.14 -6.81
N GLU A 363 -15.83 -13.95 -5.86
CA GLU A 363 -17.26 -14.08 -5.58
C GLU A 363 -17.85 -12.78 -5.01
N SER A 364 -17.02 -11.92 -4.41
CA SER A 364 -17.46 -10.65 -3.83
C SER A 364 -17.42 -9.46 -4.78
N GLY A 365 -16.83 -9.65 -5.96
CA GLY A 365 -16.68 -8.61 -6.96
C GLY A 365 -15.38 -8.77 -7.71
N ARG A 366 -15.34 -8.15 -8.89
CA ARG A 366 -14.20 -8.18 -9.79
C ARG A 366 -13.15 -7.14 -9.38
N ILE A 367 -11.87 -7.39 -9.68
CA ILE A 367 -10.85 -6.34 -9.61
C ILE A 367 -10.94 -5.53 -10.90
N ASN A 368 -11.41 -4.28 -10.84
CA ASN A 368 -11.60 -3.45 -12.03
C ASN A 368 -10.48 -2.42 -12.24
N ALA A 369 -9.80 -2.01 -11.18
CA ALA A 369 -8.77 -0.98 -11.23
C ALA A 369 -7.60 -1.30 -10.29
N SER A 370 -6.68 -0.35 -10.20
CA SER A 370 -5.58 -0.34 -9.25
C SER A 370 -5.47 1.04 -8.60
N ASN A 371 -4.58 1.19 -7.63
CA ASN A 371 -4.20 2.49 -7.09
C ASN A 371 -3.22 3.24 -8.04
N PRO A 372 -2.80 4.49 -7.72
CA PRO A 372 -1.93 5.31 -8.58
C PRO A 372 -0.66 4.67 -9.14
N CYS A 373 -0.02 3.77 -8.37
CA CYS A 373 1.24 3.14 -8.75
C CYS A 373 1.07 1.67 -9.19
N SER A 374 -0.17 1.21 -9.34
CA SER A 374 -0.52 -0.12 -9.86
C SER A 374 -0.03 -1.33 -9.06
N GLU A 375 0.38 -1.15 -7.80
CA GLU A 375 0.83 -2.22 -6.90
C GLU A 375 -0.31 -2.84 -6.09
N TYR A 376 -1.42 -2.12 -5.86
CA TYR A 376 -2.60 -2.58 -5.14
C TYR A 376 -3.74 -2.91 -6.09
N MET A 377 -4.24 -4.15 -6.02
CA MET A 377 -5.27 -4.71 -6.90
C MET A 377 -6.34 -5.41 -6.06
N SER A 378 -7.55 -4.85 -5.99
CA SER A 378 -8.61 -5.35 -5.12
C SER A 378 -9.98 -4.88 -5.59
N LEU A 379 -11.01 -5.18 -4.79
CA LEU A 379 -12.38 -4.73 -5.01
C LEU A 379 -12.45 -3.20 -5.09
N ASP A 380 -13.42 -2.70 -5.84
CA ASP A 380 -13.71 -1.27 -5.84
C ASP A 380 -14.17 -0.78 -4.46
N ASN A 381 -14.03 0.53 -4.23
CA ASN A 381 -14.30 1.17 -2.94
C ASN A 381 -13.57 0.47 -1.80
N SER A 382 -12.25 0.33 -1.93
CA SER A 382 -11.39 -0.33 -0.94
C SER A 382 -10.11 0.45 -0.71
N SER A 383 -9.37 0.08 0.33
CA SER A 383 -8.09 0.72 0.64
C SER A 383 -7.04 -0.29 1.12
N CYS A 384 -5.77 0.09 1.01
CA CYS A 384 -4.65 -0.73 1.42
C CYS A 384 -3.67 0.05 2.30
N ASN A 385 -3.30 -0.55 3.43
CA ASN A 385 -2.17 -0.10 4.25
C ASN A 385 -0.89 -0.81 3.78
N LEU A 386 0.22 -0.06 3.67
CA LEU A 386 1.50 -0.56 3.16
C LEU A 386 2.61 -0.44 4.20
N ALA A 387 3.54 -1.38 4.15
CA ALA A 387 4.83 -1.29 4.84
C ALA A 387 5.92 -1.88 3.95
N SER A 388 7.17 -1.47 4.15
CA SER A 388 8.29 -1.99 3.38
C SER A 388 9.50 -2.25 4.25
N LEU A 389 10.09 -3.44 4.12
CA LEU A 389 11.35 -3.82 4.76
C LEU A 389 12.56 -3.30 3.97
N ASN A 390 13.65 -2.97 4.65
CA ASN A 390 14.94 -2.69 4.04
C ASN A 390 15.74 -4.00 3.92
N LEU A 391 15.90 -4.51 2.70
CA LEU A 391 16.56 -5.81 2.48
C LEU A 391 18.03 -5.85 2.93
N LEU A 392 18.76 -4.73 2.88
CA LEU A 392 20.17 -4.69 3.30
C LEU A 392 20.34 -4.93 4.81
N LYS A 393 19.29 -4.72 5.63
CA LYS A 393 19.33 -5.01 7.07
C LYS A 393 19.36 -6.51 7.39
N PHE A 394 19.18 -7.36 6.38
CA PHE A 394 19.21 -8.81 6.48
C PHE A 394 20.39 -9.43 5.72
N LEU A 395 21.30 -8.61 5.18
CA LEU A 395 22.58 -9.07 4.64
C LEU A 395 23.58 -9.17 5.80
N LYS A 396 24.23 -10.32 5.95
CA LYS A 396 25.24 -10.57 6.98
C LYS A 396 26.64 -10.20 6.46
N ASP A 397 27.59 -10.08 7.38
CA ASP A 397 29.00 -9.78 7.06
C ASP A 397 29.69 -10.86 6.22
N ASP A 398 29.12 -12.07 6.14
CA ASP A 398 29.59 -13.18 5.30
C ASP A 398 28.88 -13.24 3.93
N ASP A 399 28.22 -12.15 3.55
CA ASP A 399 27.42 -11.97 2.34
C ASP A 399 26.20 -12.90 2.23
N THR A 400 25.83 -13.63 3.30
CA THR A 400 24.62 -14.46 3.31
C THR A 400 23.38 -13.68 3.72
N PHE A 401 22.20 -14.12 3.25
CA PHE A 401 20.92 -13.49 3.61
C PHE A 401 20.29 -14.17 4.83
N ASP A 402 19.96 -13.38 5.86
CA ASP A 402 19.31 -13.86 7.08
C ASP A 402 17.80 -14.10 6.89
N SER A 403 17.48 -15.19 6.20
CA SER A 403 16.11 -15.56 5.86
C SER A 403 15.23 -15.81 7.11
N ALA A 404 15.82 -16.30 8.21
CA ALA A 404 15.11 -16.59 9.44
C ALA A 404 14.67 -15.30 10.16
N THR A 405 15.58 -14.35 10.34
CA THR A 405 15.30 -13.05 10.94
C THR A 405 14.35 -12.24 10.04
N PHE A 406 14.53 -12.29 8.72
CA PHE A 406 13.62 -11.65 7.76
C PHE A 406 12.19 -12.17 7.89
N ALA A 407 11.99 -13.49 7.92
CA ALA A 407 10.67 -14.08 8.10
C ALA A 407 10.04 -13.67 9.45
N LYS A 408 10.81 -13.63 10.53
CA LYS A 408 10.30 -13.18 11.83
C LYS A 408 9.93 -11.70 11.84
N ALA A 409 10.71 -10.82 11.23
CA ALA A 409 10.35 -9.41 11.06
C ALA A 409 9.03 -9.26 10.27
N VAL A 410 8.84 -10.03 9.20
CA VAL A 410 7.58 -10.07 8.43
C VAL A 410 6.38 -10.45 9.31
N GLU A 411 6.53 -11.41 10.22
CA GLU A 411 5.46 -11.80 11.17
C GLU A 411 5.03 -10.64 12.08
N PHE A 412 5.97 -9.87 12.63
CA PHE A 412 5.65 -8.69 13.45
C PHE A 412 4.96 -7.59 12.64
N ILE A 413 5.52 -7.29 11.46
CA ILE A 413 5.04 -6.20 10.61
C ILE A 413 3.62 -6.49 10.12
N ILE A 414 3.33 -7.70 9.62
CA ILE A 414 1.99 -8.03 9.15
C ILE A 414 0.96 -8.04 10.30
N THR A 415 1.36 -8.45 11.51
CA THR A 415 0.50 -8.32 12.70
C THR A 415 0.20 -6.85 13.01
N ALA A 416 1.21 -5.97 12.98
CA ALA A 416 0.99 -4.54 13.17
C ALA A 416 0.04 -3.97 12.10
N MET A 417 0.29 -4.29 10.83
CA MET A 417 -0.54 -3.84 9.72
C MET A 417 -2.00 -4.32 9.86
N ASP A 418 -2.26 -5.54 10.31
CA ASP A 418 -3.64 -5.99 10.56
C ASP A 418 -4.30 -5.23 11.73
N ILE A 419 -3.56 -5.00 12.82
CA ILE A 419 -4.03 -4.20 13.97
C ILE A 419 -4.45 -2.80 13.52
N SER A 420 -3.75 -2.20 12.55
CA SER A 420 -4.07 -0.85 12.05
C SER A 420 -5.53 -0.70 11.60
N ILE A 421 -6.12 -1.75 11.03
CA ILE A 421 -7.50 -1.71 10.50
C ILE A 421 -8.52 -1.59 11.64
N CYS A 422 -8.16 -1.99 12.86
CA CYS A 422 -9.07 -1.93 14.01
C CYS A 422 -9.38 -0.50 14.47
N PHE A 423 -8.46 0.45 14.25
CA PHE A 423 -8.63 1.86 14.64
C PHE A 423 -8.61 2.84 13.45
N ALA A 424 -8.42 2.35 12.23
CA ALA A 424 -8.34 3.18 11.04
C ALA A 424 -9.65 3.94 10.77
N ASP A 425 -9.48 5.22 10.43
CA ASP A 425 -10.53 6.04 9.85
C ASP A 425 -10.47 6.00 8.32
N PHE A 426 -11.64 5.97 7.69
CA PHE A 426 -11.77 5.93 6.23
C PHE A 426 -12.45 7.20 5.68
N PRO A 427 -12.09 7.66 4.47
CA PRO A 427 -12.66 8.86 3.87
C PRO A 427 -14.16 8.77 3.61
N THR A 428 -14.66 7.57 3.25
CA THR A 428 -16.06 7.30 2.95
C THR A 428 -16.53 6.01 3.62
N GLU A 429 -17.85 5.87 3.79
CA GLU A 429 -18.47 4.68 4.38
C GLU A 429 -18.22 3.43 3.53
N ALA A 430 -18.45 3.51 2.21
CA ALA A 430 -18.24 2.40 1.29
C ALA A 430 -16.80 1.86 1.34
N ILE A 431 -15.80 2.76 1.38
CA ILE A 431 -14.39 2.38 1.52
C ILE A 431 -14.15 1.69 2.86
N GLY A 432 -14.71 2.24 3.94
CA GLY A 432 -14.55 1.69 5.29
C GLY A 432 -15.18 0.31 5.42
N ASP A 433 -16.35 0.10 4.85
CA ASP A 433 -17.07 -1.17 4.88
C ASP A 433 -16.29 -2.27 4.16
N THR A 434 -15.87 -2.02 2.91
CA THR A 434 -15.08 -2.98 2.14
C THR A 434 -13.74 -3.25 2.82
N THR A 435 -13.02 -2.21 3.26
CA THR A 435 -11.70 -2.39 3.88
C THR A 435 -11.79 -3.21 5.18
N ARG A 436 -12.83 -2.98 6.01
CA ARG A 436 -13.01 -3.78 7.23
C ARG A 436 -13.38 -5.23 6.94
N LYS A 437 -14.21 -5.48 5.92
CA LYS A 437 -14.66 -6.81 5.53
C LYS A 437 -13.56 -7.69 4.94
N PHE A 438 -12.60 -7.08 4.23
CA PHE A 438 -11.58 -7.81 3.46
C PHE A 438 -10.15 -7.61 3.96
N ARG A 439 -9.90 -6.56 4.75
CA ARG A 439 -8.67 -6.32 5.49
C ARG A 439 -7.41 -6.36 4.62
N GLN A 440 -7.42 -5.62 3.52
CA GLN A 440 -6.35 -5.62 2.53
C GLN A 440 -5.08 -4.93 3.04
N LEU A 441 -3.96 -5.65 2.94
CA LEU A 441 -2.63 -5.20 3.33
C LEU A 441 -1.66 -5.32 2.15
N GLY A 442 -0.56 -4.58 2.22
CA GLY A 442 0.50 -4.62 1.23
C GLY A 442 1.88 -4.50 1.87
N ILE A 443 2.35 -5.58 2.49
CA ILE A 443 3.74 -5.69 2.92
C ILE A 443 4.65 -5.89 1.70
N GLY A 444 5.74 -5.15 1.65
CA GLY A 444 6.73 -5.19 0.58
C GLY A 444 8.14 -5.02 1.10
N TYR A 445 9.07 -4.72 0.21
CA TYR A 445 10.44 -4.39 0.57
C TYR A 445 11.04 -3.35 -0.38
N ALA A 446 12.16 -2.76 0.03
CA ALA A 446 13.00 -1.87 -0.75
C ALA A 446 14.44 -2.41 -0.81
N ASN A 447 15.34 -1.70 -1.49
CA ASN A 447 16.77 -2.05 -1.55
C ASN A 447 17.10 -3.34 -2.31
N LEU A 448 16.25 -3.81 -3.23
CA LEU A 448 16.57 -5.00 -4.03
C LEU A 448 17.81 -4.80 -4.89
N GLY A 449 17.84 -3.72 -5.69
CA GLY A 449 19.01 -3.39 -6.51
C GLY A 449 20.30 -3.28 -5.69
N ALA A 450 20.24 -2.65 -4.51
CA ALA A 450 21.38 -2.53 -3.61
C ALA A 450 21.85 -3.90 -3.08
N LEU A 451 20.91 -4.75 -2.65
CA LEU A 451 21.22 -6.12 -2.20
C LEU A 451 21.88 -6.95 -3.31
N LEU A 452 21.35 -6.89 -4.52
CA LEU A 452 21.92 -7.61 -5.67
C LEU A 452 23.34 -7.11 -5.97
N MET A 453 23.58 -5.80 -5.96
CA MET A 453 24.92 -5.25 -6.11
C MET A 453 25.88 -5.70 -4.99
N ALA A 454 25.46 -5.65 -3.73
CA ALA A 454 26.27 -6.04 -2.58
C ALA A 454 26.66 -7.53 -2.62
N THR A 455 25.76 -8.38 -3.12
CA THR A 455 25.98 -9.83 -3.27
C THR A 455 26.65 -10.22 -4.60
N GLY A 456 27.04 -9.24 -5.42
CA GLY A 456 27.71 -9.49 -6.71
C GLY A 456 26.79 -10.09 -7.79
N LEU A 457 25.47 -9.97 -7.64
CA LEU A 457 24.48 -10.47 -8.61
C LEU A 457 24.04 -9.34 -9.54
N ALA A 458 24.18 -9.55 -10.85
CA ALA A 458 23.67 -8.59 -11.84
C ALA A 458 22.13 -8.60 -11.84
N TYR A 459 21.53 -7.40 -11.92
CA TYR A 459 20.08 -7.22 -11.87
C TYR A 459 19.34 -7.99 -12.99
N ASP A 460 19.93 -8.06 -14.19
CA ASP A 460 19.41 -8.74 -15.37
C ASP A 460 19.84 -10.21 -15.48
N SER A 461 20.45 -10.80 -14.45
CA SER A 461 20.85 -12.21 -14.43
C SER A 461 19.75 -13.15 -13.95
N ASP A 462 19.84 -14.43 -14.34
CA ASP A 462 18.96 -15.48 -13.82
C ASP A 462 19.14 -15.67 -12.30
N ALA A 463 20.36 -15.52 -11.80
CA ALA A 463 20.66 -15.62 -10.38
C ALA A 463 20.01 -14.48 -9.58
N GLY A 464 20.10 -13.24 -10.07
CA GLY A 464 19.41 -12.09 -9.47
C GLY A 464 17.89 -12.26 -9.45
N ARG A 465 17.30 -12.76 -10.55
CA ARG A 465 15.87 -13.09 -10.62
C ARG A 465 15.48 -14.20 -9.64
N ALA A 466 16.26 -15.27 -9.55
CA ALA A 466 15.99 -16.39 -8.65
C ALA A 466 16.04 -15.96 -7.17
N PHE A 467 17.02 -15.11 -6.80
CA PHE A 467 17.13 -14.59 -5.45
C PHE A 467 15.97 -13.63 -5.10
N ALA A 468 15.64 -12.70 -6.00
CA ALA A 468 14.49 -11.81 -5.84
C ALA A 468 13.17 -12.58 -5.71
N ALA A 469 12.97 -13.62 -6.52
CA ALA A 469 11.80 -14.50 -6.45
C ALA A 469 11.73 -15.26 -5.11
N SER A 470 12.87 -15.75 -4.62
CA SER A 470 12.97 -16.46 -3.34
C SER A 470 12.62 -15.56 -2.16
N ILE A 471 13.14 -14.32 -2.12
CA ILE A 471 12.81 -13.32 -1.09
C ILE A 471 11.33 -12.94 -1.15
N THR A 472 10.80 -12.68 -2.35
CA THR A 472 9.37 -12.35 -2.53
C THR A 472 8.49 -13.48 -2.03
N SER A 473 8.79 -14.72 -2.43
CA SER A 473 8.03 -15.89 -1.99
C SER A 473 8.09 -16.07 -0.48
N LEU A 474 9.28 -15.92 0.14
CA LEU A 474 9.44 -16.02 1.59
C LEU A 474 8.61 -14.97 2.32
N MET A 475 8.65 -13.72 1.89
CA MET A 475 7.88 -12.63 2.48
C MET A 475 6.38 -12.91 2.38
N THR A 476 5.89 -13.19 1.17
CA THR A 476 4.45 -13.41 0.92
C THR A 476 3.94 -14.65 1.64
N GLY A 477 4.68 -15.77 1.59
CA GLY A 477 4.30 -17.00 2.28
C GLY A 477 4.28 -16.84 3.80
N THR A 478 5.25 -16.10 4.36
CA THR A 478 5.29 -15.81 5.80
C THR A 478 4.14 -14.88 6.22
N ALA A 479 3.83 -13.86 5.41
CA ALA A 479 2.71 -12.95 5.67
C ALA A 479 1.37 -13.69 5.66
N TYR A 480 1.12 -14.56 4.67
CA TYR A 480 -0.10 -15.37 4.63
C TYR A 480 -0.15 -16.45 5.71
N LYS A 481 0.99 -17.04 6.10
CA LYS A 481 1.04 -17.93 7.26
C LYS A 481 0.63 -17.20 8.54
N ARG A 482 1.20 -16.03 8.81
CA ARG A 482 0.83 -15.23 9.98
C ARG A 482 -0.62 -14.75 9.92
N SER A 483 -1.14 -14.43 8.74
CA SER A 483 -2.56 -14.13 8.52
C SER A 483 -3.47 -15.33 8.88
N ALA A 484 -3.06 -16.56 8.59
CA ALA A 484 -3.79 -17.77 8.98
C ALA A 484 -3.71 -18.05 10.50
N GLU A 485 -2.57 -17.76 11.12
CA GLU A 485 -2.40 -17.81 12.59
C GLU A 485 -3.31 -16.78 13.26
N LEU A 486 -3.32 -15.53 12.77
CA LEU A 486 -4.20 -14.46 13.24
C LEU A 486 -5.68 -14.82 13.09
N ALA A 487 -6.07 -15.49 12.00
CA ALA A 487 -7.45 -15.94 11.82
C ALA A 487 -7.90 -16.92 12.93
N GLY A 488 -6.99 -17.73 13.47
CA GLY A 488 -7.27 -18.61 14.61
C GLY A 488 -7.43 -17.86 15.94
N VAL A 489 -6.92 -16.64 16.04
CA VAL A 489 -6.95 -15.80 17.25
C VAL A 489 -8.12 -14.82 17.22
N VAL A 490 -8.20 -14.00 16.17
CA VAL A 490 -9.17 -12.89 16.03
C VAL A 490 -10.22 -13.13 14.94
N GLY A 491 -10.27 -14.34 14.39
CA GLY A 491 -11.19 -14.75 13.31
C GLY A 491 -10.68 -14.38 11.91
N PRO A 492 -11.07 -15.12 10.85
CA PRO A 492 -10.75 -14.74 9.47
C PRO A 492 -11.42 -13.41 9.08
N TYR A 493 -11.03 -12.83 7.94
CA TYR A 493 -11.76 -11.66 7.42
C TYR A 493 -13.22 -12.03 7.12
N GLU A 494 -14.15 -11.08 7.30
CA GLU A 494 -15.60 -11.33 7.20
C GLU A 494 -15.99 -11.93 5.84
N GLY A 495 -15.39 -11.42 4.76
CA GLY A 495 -15.63 -11.92 3.40
C GLY A 495 -15.03 -13.31 3.11
N TYR A 496 -14.30 -13.95 4.02
CA TYR A 496 -13.55 -15.18 3.73
C TYR A 496 -14.47 -16.35 3.41
N ALA A 497 -15.52 -16.57 4.20
CA ALA A 497 -16.40 -17.74 4.04
C ALA A 497 -16.99 -17.82 2.61
N ARG A 498 -17.38 -16.67 2.04
CA ARG A 498 -17.90 -16.59 0.66
C ARG A 498 -16.83 -16.91 -0.40
N ASN A 499 -15.56 -16.63 -0.10
CA ASN A 499 -14.45 -16.74 -1.07
C ASN A 499 -13.46 -17.86 -0.72
N ALA A 500 -13.77 -18.74 0.24
CA ALA A 500 -12.80 -19.66 0.83
C ALA A 500 -12.12 -20.55 -0.23
N ALA A 501 -12.90 -21.08 -1.19
CA ALA A 501 -12.37 -21.90 -2.27
C ALA A 501 -11.42 -21.11 -3.19
N ALA A 502 -11.77 -19.87 -3.54
CA ALA A 502 -10.93 -19.01 -4.38
C ALA A 502 -9.64 -18.60 -3.66
N HIS A 503 -9.74 -18.19 -2.39
CA HIS A 503 -8.58 -17.84 -1.58
C HIS A 503 -7.60 -19.02 -1.46
N GLN A 504 -8.10 -20.21 -1.09
CA GLN A 504 -7.26 -21.42 -1.00
C GLN A 504 -6.65 -21.84 -2.36
N ARG A 505 -7.36 -21.59 -3.47
CA ARG A 505 -6.80 -21.79 -4.82
C ARG A 505 -5.60 -20.86 -5.03
N VAL A 506 -5.75 -19.57 -4.75
CA VAL A 506 -4.66 -18.59 -4.93
C VAL A 506 -3.46 -18.88 -4.03
N MET A 507 -3.68 -19.30 -2.78
CA MET A 507 -2.57 -19.70 -1.89
C MET A 507 -1.80 -20.90 -2.42
N ARG A 508 -2.51 -21.91 -2.97
CA ARG A 508 -1.87 -23.05 -3.66
C ARG A 508 -1.15 -22.63 -4.93
N LYS A 509 -1.66 -21.64 -5.68
CA LYS A 509 -0.98 -21.10 -6.87
C LYS A 509 0.35 -20.42 -6.51
N HIS A 510 0.39 -19.63 -5.43
CA HIS A 510 1.64 -19.03 -4.95
C HIS A 510 2.64 -20.09 -4.48
N ALA A 511 2.18 -21.12 -3.75
CA ALA A 511 3.03 -22.24 -3.37
C ALA A 511 3.59 -22.96 -4.61
N ALA A 512 2.76 -23.29 -5.60
CA ALA A 512 3.20 -23.91 -6.84
C ALA A 512 4.17 -23.03 -7.65
N ALA A 513 3.97 -21.70 -7.67
CA ALA A 513 4.90 -20.77 -8.29
C ALA A 513 6.26 -20.70 -7.56
N THR A 514 6.30 -21.04 -6.27
CA THR A 514 7.56 -21.18 -5.53
C THR A 514 8.33 -22.40 -6.03
N ASP A 515 7.65 -23.50 -6.32
CA ASP A 515 8.26 -24.74 -6.83
C ASP A 515 8.83 -24.61 -8.25
N THR A 516 8.44 -23.57 -9.00
CA THR A 516 9.00 -23.29 -10.34
C THR A 516 10.29 -22.48 -10.29
N VAL A 517 10.62 -21.84 -9.17
CA VAL A 517 11.89 -21.13 -9.00
C VAL A 517 13.03 -22.13 -9.03
N ARG A 518 14.11 -21.79 -9.75
CA ARG A 518 15.32 -22.61 -9.83
C ARG A 518 16.43 -21.87 -9.09
N PRO A 519 16.91 -22.39 -7.95
CA PRO A 519 17.98 -21.72 -7.24
C PRO A 519 19.28 -21.78 -8.04
N SER A 520 20.06 -20.72 -7.94
CA SER A 520 21.31 -20.50 -8.67
C SER A 520 22.54 -20.63 -7.78
N SER A 521 22.38 -20.46 -6.47
CA SER A 521 23.45 -20.41 -5.48
C SER A 521 22.95 -20.88 -4.09
N THR A 522 23.83 -20.83 -3.09
CA THR A 522 23.42 -21.02 -1.69
C THR A 522 22.63 -19.83 -1.14
N LEU A 523 22.81 -18.61 -1.69
CA LEU A 523 22.13 -17.39 -1.23
C LEU A 523 20.61 -17.49 -1.36
N ASP A 524 20.14 -18.10 -2.45
CA ASP A 524 18.72 -18.26 -2.76
C ASP A 524 18.17 -19.63 -2.35
N THR A 525 19.01 -20.68 -2.25
CA THR A 525 18.56 -22.02 -1.85
C THR A 525 17.91 -22.04 -0.45
N ASP A 526 18.58 -21.47 0.56
CA ASP A 526 18.08 -21.51 1.94
C ASP A 526 16.83 -20.65 2.12
N VAL A 527 16.77 -19.52 1.41
CA VAL A 527 15.59 -18.63 1.37
C VAL A 527 14.41 -19.36 0.75
N LEU A 528 14.61 -20.04 -0.37
CA LEU A 528 13.57 -20.76 -1.09
C LEU A 528 13.03 -21.96 -0.30
N GLN A 529 13.90 -22.71 0.38
CA GLN A 529 13.49 -23.80 1.27
C GLN A 529 12.61 -23.29 2.42
N LEU A 530 12.99 -22.18 3.04
CA LEU A 530 12.18 -21.55 4.08
C LEU A 530 10.86 -21.00 3.53
N ALA A 531 10.85 -20.46 2.31
CA ALA A 531 9.64 -20.01 1.64
C ALA A 531 8.66 -21.17 1.43
N ALA A 532 9.12 -22.29 0.86
CA ALA A 532 8.32 -23.49 0.66
C ALA A 532 7.73 -24.02 1.98
N LYS A 533 8.52 -24.02 3.07
CA LYS A 533 8.05 -24.39 4.41
C LYS A 533 6.95 -23.45 4.92
N ASN A 534 7.11 -22.14 4.76
CA ASN A 534 6.09 -21.17 5.18
C ASN A 534 4.80 -21.31 4.36
N TRP A 535 4.89 -21.59 3.06
CA TRP A 535 3.71 -21.89 2.24
C TRP A 535 2.99 -23.16 2.67
N ALA A 536 3.73 -24.24 2.94
CA ALA A 536 3.15 -25.49 3.43
C ALA A 536 2.41 -25.29 4.76
N LEU A 537 3.06 -24.66 5.75
CA LEU A 537 2.47 -24.36 7.05
C LEU A 537 1.30 -23.39 6.94
N GLY A 538 1.42 -22.33 6.13
CA GLY A 538 0.36 -21.35 5.91
C GLY A 538 -0.89 -21.98 5.30
N ASN A 539 -0.72 -22.87 4.32
CA ASN A 539 -1.83 -23.62 3.73
C ASN A 539 -2.47 -24.59 4.73
N GLU A 540 -1.68 -25.28 5.55
CA GLU A 540 -2.19 -26.19 6.60
C GLU A 540 -3.02 -25.43 7.65
N ILE A 541 -2.46 -24.35 8.21
CA ILE A 541 -3.13 -23.53 9.23
C ILE A 541 -4.35 -22.84 8.62
N GLY A 542 -4.23 -22.29 7.42
CA GLY A 542 -5.30 -21.57 6.74
C GLY A 542 -6.45 -22.45 6.28
N ALA A 543 -6.20 -23.72 5.94
CA ALA A 543 -7.25 -24.69 5.68
C ALA A 543 -8.15 -24.92 6.91
N LYS A 544 -7.56 -24.83 8.11
CA LYS A 544 -8.28 -24.99 9.39
C LYS A 544 -8.97 -23.69 9.85
N ASN A 545 -8.25 -22.57 9.80
CA ASN A 545 -8.69 -21.32 10.44
C ASN A 545 -9.26 -20.29 9.46
N GLY A 546 -8.98 -20.44 8.17
CA GLY A 546 -9.07 -19.36 7.19
C GLY A 546 -7.90 -18.39 7.27
N TRP A 547 -8.04 -17.24 6.60
CA TRP A 547 -7.04 -16.16 6.61
C TRP A 547 -7.65 -14.87 7.13
N ARG A 548 -6.84 -14.06 7.81
CA ARG A 548 -7.24 -12.77 8.39
C ARG A 548 -7.28 -11.64 7.36
N ASN A 549 -6.56 -11.78 6.25
CA ASN A 549 -6.38 -10.73 5.24
C ASN A 549 -6.64 -11.30 3.85
N ALA A 550 -7.48 -10.64 3.05
CA ALA A 550 -7.72 -11.05 1.66
C ALA A 550 -6.45 -10.87 0.80
N GLN A 551 -5.76 -9.74 0.97
CA GLN A 551 -4.48 -9.43 0.34
C GLN A 551 -3.43 -9.16 1.41
N ALA A 552 -2.21 -9.70 1.26
CA ALA A 552 -1.14 -9.53 2.25
C ALA A 552 0.05 -8.70 1.75
N SER A 553 0.52 -8.91 0.52
CA SER A 553 1.78 -8.35 0.02
C SER A 553 1.64 -7.60 -1.29
N VAL A 554 2.42 -6.51 -1.44
CA VAL A 554 2.62 -5.76 -2.69
C VAL A 554 4.06 -5.23 -2.75
N LEU A 555 4.53 -4.85 -3.92
CA LEU A 555 5.84 -4.19 -4.09
C LEU A 555 5.63 -2.73 -4.49
N ALA A 556 5.70 -1.84 -3.50
CA ALA A 556 5.49 -0.41 -3.71
C ALA A 556 6.77 0.31 -4.17
N PRO A 557 6.67 1.48 -4.80
CA PRO A 557 7.86 2.25 -5.23
C PRO A 557 8.74 2.74 -4.07
N THR A 558 8.18 2.97 -2.88
CA THR A 558 8.89 3.47 -1.67
C THR A 558 9.61 4.82 -1.80
N GLY A 559 9.24 5.68 -2.77
CA GLY A 559 9.97 6.91 -3.11
C GLY A 559 10.15 8.00 -2.03
N THR A 560 9.56 7.85 -0.83
CA THR A 560 9.85 8.68 0.34
C THR A 560 10.38 7.84 1.50
N ILE A 561 9.68 6.75 1.84
CA ILE A 561 10.04 5.90 2.98
C ILE A 561 11.37 5.17 2.77
N GLY A 562 11.77 4.90 1.53
CA GLY A 562 13.11 4.37 1.23
C GLY A 562 14.21 5.31 1.72
N PHE A 563 14.05 6.63 1.55
CA PHE A 563 15.02 7.61 2.06
C PHE A 563 14.96 7.76 3.57
N MET A 564 13.79 7.58 4.19
CA MET A 564 13.69 7.49 5.66
C MET A 564 14.43 6.26 6.20
N MET A 565 14.43 5.16 5.46
CA MET A 565 15.13 3.92 5.83
C MET A 565 16.61 3.88 5.41
N ASP A 566 17.14 4.99 4.86
CA ASP A 566 18.47 5.04 4.24
C ASP A 566 18.70 3.93 3.20
N CYS A 567 17.68 3.67 2.37
CA CYS A 567 17.82 2.79 1.23
C CYS A 567 18.63 3.44 0.10
N ASP A 568 19.57 2.69 -0.45
CA ASP A 568 20.31 3.05 -1.66
C ASP A 568 19.43 2.94 -2.91
N THR A 569 18.59 1.89 -3.01
CA THR A 569 17.62 1.73 -4.10
C THR A 569 16.18 1.64 -3.57
N THR A 570 15.24 2.18 -4.35
CA THR A 570 13.84 2.28 -3.95
C THR A 570 13.05 1.07 -4.45
N GLY A 571 12.28 0.41 -3.57
CA GLY A 571 11.45 -0.73 -3.94
C GLY A 571 12.27 -1.87 -4.54
N ILE A 572 11.77 -2.40 -5.65
CA ILE A 572 12.51 -3.39 -6.46
C ILE A 572 13.46 -2.77 -7.48
N GLU A 573 13.41 -1.45 -7.68
CA GLU A 573 14.10 -0.81 -8.78
C GLU A 573 15.63 -0.99 -8.68
N PRO A 574 16.33 -1.13 -9.82
CA PRO A 574 17.79 -1.01 -9.84
C PRO A 574 18.19 0.42 -9.45
N ASP A 575 19.47 0.61 -9.12
CA ASP A 575 19.93 1.98 -8.90
C ASP A 575 19.86 2.78 -10.21
N PHE A 576 19.34 4.00 -10.12
CA PHE A 576 19.26 4.91 -11.26
C PHE A 576 20.64 5.46 -11.64
N SER A 577 21.47 5.75 -10.62
CA SER A 577 22.82 6.30 -10.77
C SER A 577 23.60 6.18 -9.46
N LEU A 578 24.90 5.89 -9.55
CA LEU A 578 25.81 5.81 -8.40
C LEU A 578 25.93 7.13 -7.63
N VAL A 579 25.73 8.26 -8.32
CA VAL A 579 25.66 9.59 -7.70
C VAL A 579 24.38 10.26 -8.14
N LYS A 580 23.58 10.71 -7.16
CA LYS A 580 22.25 11.27 -7.39
C LYS A 580 21.99 12.48 -6.49
N PHE A 581 21.39 13.50 -7.09
CA PHE A 581 20.91 14.69 -6.38
C PHE A 581 19.39 14.67 -6.42
N LYS A 582 18.76 14.54 -5.25
CA LYS A 582 17.30 14.62 -5.14
C LYS A 582 16.89 16.05 -4.83
N LYS A 583 15.98 16.58 -5.64
CA LYS A 583 15.23 17.81 -5.30
C LYS A 583 14.18 17.41 -4.26
N LEU A 584 14.35 17.85 -3.01
CA LEU A 584 13.51 17.47 -1.87
C LEU A 584 12.25 18.31 -1.72
#